data_AF-A0A256HX03-F1
#
_entry.id   AF-A0A256HX03-F1
#
_cell.length_a   1.000
_cell.length_b   1.000
_cell.length_c   1.000
_cell.angle_alpha   90.00
_cell.angle_beta   90.00
_cell.angle_gamma   90.00
#
_symmetry.space_group_name_H-M   'P 1'
#
loop_
_entity.id
_entity.type
_entity.pdbx_description
1 polymer ?
#
loop_
_entity_poly.entity_id
_entity_poly.type
_entity_poly.pdbx_seq_one_letter_code
_entity_poly.pdbx_strand_id
1 'polypeptide(L)'
;MGNYHLGENEVQPFATWQHAKPGHGSGAGYERWRSTEHRPHTPTDGREDVYVAHHRLLAVVECYPLDQPIESVLDDLAEKDVHHRNGIKWDNRPGNIEPVEHARHASITQEQVRAWAQDEKREQRRRAIGLRNESTCDGCGEPAELLATSPGFAGERCLECARQECDGEPIEV
;
A
#
# COMPACT_ATOMS: atom_id res chain seq x y z
N MET A 1 -27.20 -2.14 29.69
CA MET A 1 -26.64 -1.43 28.53
C MET A 1 -26.08 -0.12 29.05
N GLY A 2 -24.80 -0.13 29.41
CA GLY A 2 -24.13 1.02 30.01
C GLY A 2 -23.74 2.01 28.92
N ASN A 3 -24.24 3.24 29.04
CA ASN A 3 -23.88 4.35 28.17
C ASN A 3 -22.38 4.63 28.32
N TYR A 4 -21.62 4.42 27.25
CA TYR A 4 -20.26 4.93 27.16
C TYR A 4 -20.34 6.46 27.14
N HIS A 5 -19.96 7.08 28.25
CA HIS A 5 -19.81 8.51 28.34
C HIS A 5 -18.70 8.95 27.38
N LEU A 6 -19.10 9.58 26.27
CA LEU A 6 -18.24 10.43 25.43
C LEU A 6 -18.03 11.78 26.15
N GLY A 7 -17.46 11.71 27.35
CA GLY A 7 -17.11 12.88 28.15
C GLY A 7 -15.66 13.26 27.85
N GLU A 8 -15.50 14.34 27.11
CA GLU A 8 -14.23 15.07 26.89
C GLU A 8 -13.15 14.24 26.18
N ASN A 9 -12.52 14.82 25.15
CA ASN A 9 -11.29 14.22 24.62
C ASN A 9 -10.23 14.38 25.72
N GLU A 10 -10.20 13.42 26.66
CA GLU A 10 -9.20 13.29 27.71
C GLU A 10 -7.86 13.03 27.03
N VAL A 11 -7.18 14.11 26.64
CA VAL A 11 -5.79 14.07 26.25
C VAL A 11 -5.05 13.60 27.49
N GLN A 12 -4.61 12.33 27.50
CA GLN A 12 -3.76 11.86 28.58
C GLN A 12 -2.54 12.80 28.65
N PRO A 13 -2.22 13.39 29.81
CA PRO A 13 -1.23 14.49 29.90
C PRO A 13 0.19 14.07 29.49
N PHE A 14 0.40 12.77 29.27
CA PHE A 14 1.66 12.17 28.85
C PHE A 14 1.63 11.62 27.42
N ALA A 15 0.49 11.68 26.71
CA ALA A 15 0.35 11.19 25.34
C ALA A 15 -0.43 12.16 24.45
N THR A 16 0.14 12.52 23.31
CA THR A 16 -0.49 13.41 22.33
C THR A 16 -0.56 12.73 20.97
N TRP A 17 -1.65 12.98 20.25
CA TRP A 17 -1.79 12.53 18.88
C TRP A 17 -1.04 13.50 17.95
N GLN A 18 -0.31 12.94 16.97
CA GLN A 18 0.42 13.73 15.98
C GLN A 18 0.16 13.23 14.56
N HIS A 19 -0.14 14.17 13.67
CA HIS A 19 -0.11 13.94 12.23
C HIS A 19 1.32 13.66 11.74
N ALA A 20 1.41 12.83 10.71
CA ALA A 20 2.65 12.28 10.18
C ALA A 20 3.77 13.31 9.99
N LYS A 21 5.02 12.95 10.34
CA LYS A 21 6.20 13.71 9.90
C LYS A 21 6.37 13.56 8.37
N PRO A 22 6.65 14.65 7.63
CA PRO A 22 7.04 14.55 6.23
C PRO A 22 8.33 13.74 6.09
N GLY A 23 8.38 12.80 5.13
CA GLY A 23 9.53 11.95 4.87
C GLY A 23 9.25 10.81 3.87
N HIS A 24 10.30 10.11 3.43
CA HIS A 24 10.24 9.08 2.38
C HIS A 24 10.53 7.64 2.88
N GLY A 25 10.44 7.37 4.18
CA GLY A 25 10.72 6.04 4.78
C GLY A 25 9.49 5.14 4.95
N SER A 26 9.72 3.87 5.29
CA SER A 26 8.67 2.86 5.54
C SER A 26 7.66 3.26 6.61
N GLY A 27 8.04 4.11 7.57
CA GLY A 27 7.14 4.66 8.60
C GLY A 27 6.57 6.04 8.30
N ALA A 28 6.92 6.68 7.18
CA ALA A 28 6.48 8.03 6.87
C ALA A 28 5.03 8.05 6.33
N GLY A 29 4.27 9.07 6.72
CA GLY A 29 2.87 9.24 6.32
C GLY A 29 1.83 8.58 7.24
N TYR A 30 2.24 7.82 8.26
CA TYR A 30 1.31 7.27 9.24
C TYR A 30 1.01 8.22 10.39
N GLU A 31 -0.23 8.19 10.86
CA GLU A 31 -0.64 8.78 12.14
C GLU A 31 0.11 8.14 13.29
N ARG A 32 0.44 8.93 14.32
CA ARG A 32 1.23 8.46 15.46
C ARG A 32 0.69 8.98 16.77
N TRP A 33 0.88 8.18 17.80
CA TRP A 33 0.80 8.60 19.19
C TRP A 33 2.21 8.90 19.68
N ARG A 34 2.38 10.05 20.33
CA ARG A 34 3.60 10.46 21.01
C ARG A 34 3.37 10.37 22.50
N SER A 35 4.16 9.60 23.23
CA SER A 35 4.24 9.62 24.69
C SER A 35 5.57 10.23 25.16
N THR A 36 5.64 10.62 26.43
CA THR A 36 6.89 11.05 27.07
C THR A 36 7.25 10.07 28.18
N GLU A 37 8.31 9.27 27.99
CA GLU A 37 8.65 8.12 28.85
C GLU A 37 9.99 8.29 29.56
N HIS A 38 10.08 7.72 30.77
CA HIS A 38 11.31 7.67 31.54
C HIS A 38 12.00 6.32 31.29
N ARG A 39 13.15 6.33 30.62
CA ARG A 39 13.91 5.10 30.34
C ARG A 39 15.06 4.95 31.34
N PRO A 40 15.10 3.85 32.15
CA PRO A 40 16.14 3.65 33.17
C PRO A 40 17.58 3.58 32.63
N HIS A 41 17.75 3.29 31.34
CA HIS A 41 19.05 3.10 30.68
C HIS A 41 19.55 4.36 29.95
N THR A 42 18.78 5.46 29.95
CA THR A 42 19.22 6.72 29.37
C THR A 42 20.01 7.51 30.43
N PRO A 43 21.27 7.91 30.19
CA PRO A 43 22.15 8.54 31.20
C PRO A 43 21.76 9.95 31.68
N THR A 44 20.59 10.46 31.29
CA THR A 44 20.12 11.81 31.60
C THR A 44 18.77 11.76 32.28
N ASP A 45 18.52 12.68 33.21
CA ASP A 45 17.25 12.99 33.89
C ASP A 45 16.08 13.36 32.93
N GLY A 46 16.32 13.26 31.63
CA GLY A 46 15.43 13.68 30.56
C GLY A 46 14.43 12.58 30.20
N ARG A 47 13.14 12.92 30.29
CA ARG A 47 12.08 12.14 29.66
C ARG A 47 12.24 12.22 28.14
N GLU A 48 12.09 11.10 27.43
CA GLU A 48 12.19 11.04 25.98
C GLU A 48 10.83 10.93 25.31
N ASP A 49 10.71 11.51 24.12
CA ASP A 49 9.54 11.30 23.28
C ASP A 49 9.58 9.92 22.63
N VAL A 50 8.59 9.09 22.93
CA VAL A 50 8.36 7.81 22.29
C VAL A 50 7.21 7.95 21.31
N TYR A 51 7.35 7.32 20.13
CA TYR A 51 6.34 7.38 19.09
C TYR A 51 5.92 5.97 18.70
N VAL A 52 4.62 5.75 18.60
CA VAL A 52 4.05 4.52 18.06
C VAL A 52 3.10 4.86 16.92
N ALA A 53 3.16 4.10 15.83
CA ALA A 53 2.24 4.27 14.71
C ALA A 53 0.83 3.79 15.10
N HIS A 54 -0.19 4.55 14.72
CA HIS A 54 -1.58 4.27 15.07
C HIS A 54 -2.02 2.88 14.60
N HIS A 55 -1.68 2.49 13.36
CA HIS A 55 -2.02 1.17 12.84
C HIS A 55 -1.36 0.03 13.64
N ARG A 56 -0.22 0.26 14.30
CA ARG A 56 0.43 -0.76 15.16
C ARG A 56 -0.34 -0.95 16.45
N LEU A 57 -0.85 0.13 17.04
CA LEU A 57 -1.74 0.03 18.20
C LEU A 57 -3.03 -0.70 17.84
N LEU A 58 -3.62 -0.41 16.67
CA LEU A 58 -4.83 -1.10 16.21
C LEU A 58 -4.57 -2.58 15.94
N ALA A 59 -3.41 -2.94 15.40
CA ALA A 59 -3.06 -4.35 15.19
C ALA A 59 -3.08 -5.16 16.48
N VAL A 60 -2.63 -4.59 17.61
CA VAL A 60 -2.68 -5.27 18.94
C VAL A 60 -4.11 -5.70 19.29
N VAL A 61 -5.10 -4.85 18.99
CA VAL A 61 -6.51 -5.08 19.36
C VAL A 61 -7.24 -5.95 18.34
N GLU A 62 -6.98 -5.72 17.05
CA GLU A 62 -7.78 -6.29 15.96
C GLU A 62 -7.21 -7.61 15.41
N CYS A 63 -5.90 -7.84 15.56
CA CYS A 63 -5.22 -8.98 14.94
C CYS A 63 -4.84 -10.09 15.92
N TYR A 64 -4.95 -9.82 17.23
CA TYR A 64 -4.61 -10.78 18.28
C TYR A 64 -5.83 -11.08 19.17
N PRO A 65 -5.98 -12.32 19.66
CA PRO A 65 -7.01 -12.65 20.64
C PRO A 65 -6.89 -11.82 21.92
N LEU A 66 -8.03 -11.41 22.49
CA LEU A 66 -8.06 -10.61 23.72
C LEU A 66 -7.50 -11.33 24.96
N ASP A 67 -7.43 -12.66 24.93
CA ASP A 67 -6.87 -13.51 25.97
C ASP A 67 -5.37 -13.79 25.78
N GLN A 68 -4.78 -13.36 24.65
CA GLN A 68 -3.35 -13.48 24.44
C GLN A 68 -2.59 -12.50 25.35
N PRO A 69 -1.56 -12.96 26.10
CA PRO A 69 -0.75 -12.09 26.93
C PRO A 69 -0.10 -10.97 26.10
N ILE A 70 -0.14 -9.74 26.62
CA ILE A 70 0.35 -8.57 25.90
C ILE A 70 1.84 -8.69 25.57
N GLU A 71 2.63 -9.31 26.45
CA GLU A 71 4.05 -9.56 26.23
C GLU A 71 4.28 -10.43 24.98
N SER A 72 3.48 -11.48 24.81
CA SER A 72 3.57 -12.35 23.63
C SER A 72 3.14 -11.62 22.35
N VAL A 73 2.15 -10.74 22.42
CA VAL A 73 1.75 -9.90 21.28
C VAL A 73 2.86 -8.94 20.90
N LEU A 74 3.51 -8.32 21.88
CA LEU A 74 4.61 -7.37 21.66
C LEU A 74 5.86 -8.07 21.11
N ASP A 75 6.19 -9.27 21.59
CA ASP A 75 7.29 -10.09 21.07
C ASP A 75 7.04 -10.45 19.59
N ASP A 76 5.82 -10.88 19.25
CA ASP A 76 5.45 -11.19 17.87
C ASP A 76 5.48 -9.95 16.96
N LEU A 77 4.95 -8.82 17.43
CA LEU A 77 4.99 -7.55 16.70
C LEU A 77 6.39 -6.95 16.59
N ALA A 78 7.36 -7.34 17.42
CA ALA A 78 8.75 -6.91 17.29
C ALA A 78 9.39 -7.51 16.03
N GLU A 79 8.92 -8.69 15.60
CA GLU A 79 9.39 -9.39 14.41
C GLU A 79 8.52 -9.14 13.17
N LYS A 80 7.46 -8.33 13.30
CA LYS A 80 6.49 -8.05 12.21
C LYS A 80 6.23 -6.56 11.94
N ASP A 81 5.94 -6.29 10.67
CA ASP A 81 5.35 -5.03 10.20
C ASP A 81 3.83 -5.16 10.12
N VAL A 82 3.10 -4.06 10.23
CA VAL A 82 1.65 -4.03 9.99
C VAL A 82 1.40 -3.51 8.58
N HIS A 83 0.76 -4.33 7.76
CA HIS A 83 0.52 -4.06 6.35
C HIS A 83 -0.93 -3.66 6.09
N HIS A 84 -1.12 -2.63 5.26
CA HIS A 84 -2.41 -2.24 4.70
C HIS A 84 -2.64 -2.98 3.39
N ARG A 85 -3.60 -3.91 3.35
CA ARG A 85 -3.88 -4.76 2.19
C ARG A 85 -4.19 -3.97 0.92
N ASN A 86 -4.89 -2.85 1.05
CA ASN A 86 -5.20 -1.96 -0.07
C ASN A 86 -4.09 -0.93 -0.40
N GLY A 87 -2.97 -0.93 0.34
CA GLY A 87 -1.88 0.03 0.19
C GLY A 87 -2.19 1.45 0.69
N ILE A 88 -3.38 1.69 1.26
CA ILE A 88 -3.83 2.99 1.73
C ILE A 88 -3.48 3.17 3.21
N LYS A 89 -2.44 3.97 3.47
CA LYS A 89 -1.85 4.16 4.80
C LYS A 89 -2.79 4.71 5.89
N TRP A 90 -3.84 5.42 5.50
CA TRP A 90 -4.82 6.01 6.43
C TRP A 90 -6.02 5.10 6.70
N ASP A 91 -6.19 4.01 5.94
CA ASP A 91 -7.33 3.12 6.08
C ASP A 91 -7.08 2.03 7.13
N ASN A 92 -7.30 2.36 8.40
CA ASN A 92 -7.01 1.47 9.53
C ASN A 92 -8.17 0.54 9.90
N ARG A 93 -9.09 0.22 8.97
CA ARG A 93 -10.19 -0.72 9.26
C ARG A 93 -9.63 -2.10 9.61
N PRO A 94 -10.24 -2.85 10.56
CA PRO A 94 -9.72 -4.15 11.01
C PRO A 94 -9.45 -5.16 9.87
N GLY A 95 -10.34 -5.23 8.89
CA GLY A 95 -10.18 -6.13 7.74
C GLY A 95 -9.10 -5.72 6.73
N ASN A 96 -8.52 -4.53 6.87
CA ASN A 96 -7.52 -3.98 5.97
C ASN A 96 -6.09 -4.02 6.52
N ILE A 97 -5.92 -4.26 7.82
CA ILE A 97 -4.60 -4.35 8.46
C ILE A 97 -4.26 -5.79 8.82
N GLU A 98 -2.98 -6.15 8.71
CA GLU A 98 -2.48 -7.46 9.16
C GLU A 98 -1.00 -7.41 9.55
N PRO A 99 -0.58 -8.12 10.62
CA PRO A 99 0.83 -8.34 10.92
C PRO A 99 1.45 -9.28 9.87
N VAL A 100 2.59 -8.88 9.33
CA VAL A 100 3.36 -9.63 8.34
C VAL A 100 4.83 -9.58 8.67
N GLU A 101 5.53 -10.68 8.40
CA GLU A 101 6.98 -10.75 8.52
C GLU A 101 7.68 -9.63 7.74
N HIS A 102 8.70 -9.01 8.31
CA HIS A 102 9.44 -7.90 7.66
C HIS A 102 9.91 -8.26 6.25
N ALA A 103 10.43 -9.47 6.05
CA ALA A 103 10.88 -9.93 4.74
C ALA A 103 9.74 -10.02 3.70
N ARG A 104 8.56 -10.47 4.14
CA ARG A 104 7.36 -10.54 3.31
C ARG A 104 6.83 -9.14 3.01
N HIS A 105 6.79 -8.27 4.02
CA HIS A 105 6.34 -6.89 3.86
C HIS A 105 7.23 -6.10 2.88
N ALA A 106 8.55 -6.26 2.97
CA ALA A 106 9.49 -5.69 2.03
C ALA A 106 9.24 -6.20 0.60
N SER A 107 8.97 -7.50 0.45
CA SER A 107 8.68 -8.12 -0.86
C SER A 107 7.39 -7.57 -1.48
N ILE A 108 6.31 -7.47 -0.70
CA ILE A 108 5.03 -6.89 -1.14
C ILE A 108 5.22 -5.43 -1.57
N THR A 109 5.95 -4.66 -0.76
CA THR A 109 6.21 -3.24 -1.08
C THR A 109 6.98 -3.12 -2.40
N GLN A 110 7.99 -3.96 -2.63
CA GLN A 110 8.76 -3.97 -3.87
C GLN A 110 7.90 -4.38 -5.08
N GLU A 111 7.01 -5.35 -4.91
CA GLU A 111 6.07 -5.77 -5.95
C GLU A 111 5.10 -4.63 -6.32
N GLN A 112 4.50 -3.97 -5.34
CA GLN A 112 3.63 -2.81 -5.55
C GLN A 112 4.36 -1.65 -6.25
N VAL A 113 5.61 -1.37 -5.86
CA VAL A 113 6.44 -0.35 -6.52
C VAL A 113 6.72 -0.72 -7.99
N ARG A 114 6.98 -2.00 -8.28
CA ARG A 114 7.19 -2.47 -9.66
C ARG A 114 5.93 -2.36 -10.50
N ALA A 115 4.77 -2.74 -9.95
CA ALA A 115 3.49 -2.62 -10.63
C ALA A 115 3.18 -1.15 -10.96
N TRP A 116 3.34 -0.26 -9.98
CA TRP A 116 3.18 1.18 -10.21
C TRP A 116 4.14 1.72 -11.29
N ALA A 117 5.40 1.31 -11.28
CA ALA A 117 6.37 1.72 -12.30
C ALA A 117 6.02 1.19 -13.71
N GLN A 118 5.35 0.04 -13.82
CA GLN A 118 4.83 -0.47 -15.10
C GLN A 118 3.64 0.35 -15.59
N ASP A 119 2.70 0.67 -14.70
CA ASP A 119 1.53 1.49 -15.01
C ASP A 119 1.94 2.92 -15.39
N GLU A 120 2.92 3.50 -14.69
CA GLU A 120 3.45 4.83 -15.03
C GLU A 120 4.10 4.82 -16.42
N LYS A 121 4.87 3.77 -16.75
CA LYS A 121 5.43 3.59 -18.11
C LYS A 121 4.34 3.46 -19.16
N ARG A 122 3.24 2.74 -18.87
CA ARG A 122 2.08 2.60 -19.76
C ARG A 122 1.42 3.96 -20.01
N GLU A 123 1.18 4.73 -18.96
CA GLU A 123 0.62 6.08 -19.05
C GLU A 123 1.56 7.06 -19.78
N GLN A 124 2.86 6.99 -19.54
CA GLN A 124 3.85 7.79 -20.28
C GLN A 124 3.84 7.44 -21.78
N ARG A 125 3.76 6.15 -22.13
CA ARG A 125 3.60 5.73 -23.54
C ARG A 125 2.29 6.28 -24.14
N ARG A 126 1.16 6.17 -23.44
CA ARG A 126 -0.12 6.76 -23.86
C ARG A 126 -0.01 8.25 -24.17
N ARG A 127 0.66 9.01 -23.29
CA ARG A 127 0.88 10.45 -23.48
C ARG A 127 1.80 10.75 -24.65
N ALA A 128 2.87 9.97 -24.85
CA ALA A 128 3.83 10.17 -25.92
C ALA A 128 3.22 9.95 -27.32
N ILE A 129 2.28 9.02 -27.42
CA ILE A 129 1.60 8.63 -28.68
C ILE A 129 0.42 9.60 -28.99
N GLY A 130 0.05 10.50 -28.07
CA GLY A 130 -1.00 11.51 -28.31
C GLY A 130 -2.41 10.92 -28.50
N LEU A 131 -2.62 9.63 -28.19
CA LEU A 131 -3.89 8.94 -28.40
C LEU A 131 -4.97 9.46 -27.45
N ARG A 132 -5.93 10.22 -28.01
CA ARG A 132 -7.23 10.45 -27.39
C ARG A 132 -8.12 9.22 -27.64
N ASN A 133 -8.08 8.26 -26.71
CA ASN A 133 -9.09 7.24 -26.40
C ASN A 133 -9.65 6.22 -27.43
N GLU A 134 -9.36 6.21 -28.73
CA GLU A 134 -10.22 5.39 -29.63
C GLU A 134 -9.65 4.11 -30.27
N SER A 135 -8.40 3.69 -30.03
CA SER A 135 -7.87 2.46 -30.66
C SER A 135 -6.95 1.63 -29.74
N THR A 136 -7.54 0.70 -28.98
CA THR A 136 -6.80 -0.32 -28.20
C THR A 136 -6.75 -1.65 -28.95
N CYS A 137 -5.59 -2.31 -28.94
CA CYS A 137 -5.42 -3.65 -29.48
C CYS A 137 -6.21 -4.67 -28.66
N ASP A 138 -7.09 -5.44 -29.30
CA ASP A 138 -7.88 -6.49 -28.65
C ASP A 138 -7.02 -7.69 -28.19
N GLY A 139 -5.79 -7.83 -28.70
CA GLY A 139 -4.87 -8.93 -28.35
C GLY A 139 -4.07 -8.66 -27.07
N CYS A 140 -3.37 -7.53 -27.01
CA CYS A 140 -2.53 -7.17 -25.87
C CYS A 140 -3.15 -6.12 -24.93
N GLY A 141 -4.29 -5.54 -25.29
CA GLY A 141 -4.94 -4.46 -24.54
C GLY A 141 -4.16 -3.13 -24.57
N GLU A 142 -3.09 -3.05 -25.37
CA GLU A 142 -2.27 -1.84 -25.46
C GLU A 142 -2.84 -0.87 -26.50
N PRO A 143 -2.77 0.45 -26.24
CA PRO A 143 -3.17 1.46 -27.21
C PRO A 143 -2.25 1.42 -28.44
N ALA A 144 -2.84 1.55 -29.62
CA ALA A 144 -2.12 1.51 -30.90
C ALA A 144 -2.58 2.66 -31.80
N GLU A 145 -1.63 3.30 -32.48
CA GLU A 145 -1.93 4.33 -33.50
C GLU A 145 -2.62 3.74 -34.73
N LEU A 146 -2.27 2.49 -35.04
CA LEU A 146 -2.78 1.74 -36.18
C LEU A 146 -3.21 0.36 -35.70
N LEU A 147 -4.48 0.06 -35.94
CA LEU A 147 -5.07 -1.24 -35.71
C LEU A 147 -5.19 -1.96 -37.03
N ALA A 148 -4.91 -3.25 -37.00
CA ALA A 148 -4.89 -4.11 -38.15
C ALA A 148 -5.87 -5.27 -37.95
N THR A 149 -6.45 -5.73 -39.06
CA THR A 149 -7.32 -6.90 -39.08
C THR A 149 -6.73 -7.95 -40.02
N SER A 150 -7.05 -9.22 -39.78
CA SER A 150 -6.63 -10.33 -40.62
C SER A 150 -7.63 -11.47 -40.51
N PRO A 151 -7.86 -12.27 -41.56
CA PRO A 151 -8.61 -13.52 -41.44
C PRO A 151 -8.04 -14.49 -40.39
N GLY A 152 -6.74 -14.38 -40.07
CA GLY A 152 -6.05 -15.24 -39.10
C GLY A 152 -6.40 -14.97 -37.63
N PHE A 153 -7.06 -13.85 -37.30
CA PHE A 153 -7.44 -13.54 -35.92
C PHE A 153 -8.73 -12.70 -35.85
N ALA A 154 -9.48 -12.83 -34.74
CA ALA A 154 -10.68 -12.04 -34.51
C ALA A 154 -10.37 -10.71 -33.80
N GLY A 155 -10.99 -9.62 -34.29
CA GLY A 155 -10.86 -8.28 -33.72
C GLY A 155 -9.72 -7.47 -34.32
N GLU A 156 -9.41 -6.35 -33.67
CA GLU A 156 -8.39 -5.40 -34.11
C GLU A 156 -7.08 -5.59 -33.32
N ARG A 157 -5.94 -5.63 -34.01
CA ARG A 157 -4.62 -5.88 -33.42
C ARG A 157 -3.66 -4.75 -33.70
N CYS A 158 -2.77 -4.41 -32.77
CA CYS A 158 -1.61 -3.61 -33.10
C CYS A 158 -0.72 -4.38 -34.10
N LEU A 159 0.11 -3.67 -34.87
CA LEU A 159 0.96 -4.28 -35.91
C LEU A 159 1.90 -5.37 -35.37
N GLU A 160 2.29 -5.32 -34.10
CA GLU A 160 3.09 -6.36 -33.46
C GLU A 160 2.28 -7.64 -33.23
N CYS A 161 1.10 -7.54 -32.58
CA CYS A 161 0.22 -8.68 -32.38
C CYS A 161 -0.28 -9.26 -33.72
N ALA A 162 -0.62 -8.39 -34.69
CA ALA A 162 -1.07 -8.82 -36.01
C ALA A 162 -0.01 -9.69 -36.71
N ARG A 163 1.28 -9.30 -36.66
CA ARG A 163 2.38 -10.08 -37.24
C ARG A 163 2.63 -11.42 -36.53
N GLN A 164 2.29 -11.50 -35.25
CA GLN A 164 2.49 -12.70 -34.46
C GLN A 164 1.31 -13.68 -34.61
N GLU A 165 0.09 -13.16 -34.79
CA GLU A 165 -1.16 -13.94 -34.84
C GLU A 165 -1.68 -14.21 -36.26
N CYS A 166 -1.20 -13.53 -37.31
CA CYS A 166 -1.82 -13.67 -38.65
C CYS A 166 -1.66 -15.04 -39.31
N ASP A 167 -0.83 -15.96 -38.77
CA ASP A 167 -0.63 -17.32 -39.31
C ASP A 167 -0.38 -17.39 -40.83
N GLY A 168 0.29 -16.36 -41.39
CA GLY A 168 0.57 -16.25 -42.82
C GLY A 168 -0.54 -15.62 -43.67
N GLU A 169 -1.70 -15.30 -43.08
CA GLU A 169 -2.78 -14.54 -43.72
C GLU A 169 -2.39 -13.07 -43.90
N PRO A 170 -2.96 -12.36 -44.90
CA PRO A 170 -2.69 -10.95 -45.12
C PRO A 170 -3.16 -10.11 -43.93
N ILE A 171 -2.40 -9.06 -43.64
CA ILE A 171 -2.69 -8.08 -42.60
C ILE A 171 -3.14 -6.79 -43.31
N GLU A 172 -4.35 -6.32 -42.97
CA GLU A 172 -4.90 -5.05 -43.45
C GLU A 172 -4.86 -4.01 -42.33
N VAL A 173 -4.48 -2.76 -42.65
CA VAL A 173 -4.25 -1.65 -41.70
C VAL A 173 -5.08 -0.44 -42.12
#